data_AF-A0A7C7CWL3-F1
#
_entry.id   AF-A0A7C7CWL3-F1
#
_cell.length_a   1.000
_cell.length_b   1.000
_cell.length_c   1.000
_cell.angle_alpha   90.00
_cell.angle_beta   90.00
_cell.angle_gamma   90.00
#
_symmetry.space_group_name_H-M   'P 1'
#
loop_
_entity.id
_entity.type
_entity.pdbx_description
1 polymer ?
#
loop_
_entity_poly.entity_id
_entity_poly.type
_entity_poly.pdbx_seq_one_letter_code
_entity_poly.pdbx_strand_id
1 'polypeptide(L)' 'AVDGDLGYFSHSFRVYGREGEPCLTNSCVGIVKRITQGGRSTFFCSKCQR' A
#
# COMPACT_ATOMS: atom_id res chain seq x y z
N ALA A 1 29.59 18.70 -7.50
CA ALA A 1 29.14 17.78 -6.43
C ALA A 1 27.63 17.80 -6.45
N VAL A 2 26.98 16.63 -6.49
CA VAL A 2 25.53 16.57 -6.28
C VAL A 2 25.37 16.25 -4.79
N ASP A 3 24.92 17.22 -4.01
CA ASP A 3 24.59 17.00 -2.60
C ASP A 3 23.34 16.11 -2.57
N GLY A 4 23.60 14.81 -2.50
CA GLY A 4 22.61 13.75 -2.45
C GLY A 4 21.95 13.68 -1.08
N ASP A 5 21.26 14.75 -0.71
CA ASP A 5 20.32 14.72 0.41
C ASP A 5 19.16 13.82 -0.03
N LEU A 6 19.28 12.53 0.29
CA LEU A 6 18.24 11.52 0.15
C LEU A 6 17.06 11.97 1.02
N GLY A 7 16.23 12.84 0.45
CA GLY A 7 14.97 13.26 1.04
C GLY A 7 14.24 12.00 1.50
N TYR A 8 13.97 11.96 2.80
CA TYR A 8 13.48 10.84 3.60
C TYR A 8 12.03 10.44 3.24
N PHE A 9 11.67 10.41 1.96
CA PHE A 9 10.41 9.92 1.45
C PHE A 9 10.43 8.40 1.38
N SER A 10 10.55 7.78 2.55
CA SER A 10 10.16 6.39 2.75
C SER A 10 8.64 6.31 2.54
N HIS A 11 8.21 6.13 1.29
CA HIS A 11 6.84 5.76 0.98
C HIS A 11 6.55 4.41 1.62
N SER A 12 6.11 4.43 2.87
CA SER A 12 5.65 3.25 3.60
C SER A 12 4.35 2.80 2.94
N PHE A 13 4.45 1.80 2.07
CA PHE A 13 3.28 1.27 1.38
C PHE A 13 2.37 0.55 2.37
N ARG A 14 1.17 1.11 2.60
CA ARG A 14 0.20 0.58 3.57
C ARG A 14 -0.46 -0.74 3.15
N VAL A 15 -0.40 -1.09 1.86
CA VAL A 15 -1.14 -2.23 1.27
C VAL A 15 -0.29 -3.13 0.35
N TYR A 16 0.84 -2.65 -0.16
CA TYR A 16 1.62 -3.39 -1.14
C TYR A 16 2.26 -4.65 -0.52
N GLY A 17 2.07 -5.81 -1.16
CA GLY A 17 2.59 -7.09 -0.65
C GLY A 17 1.87 -7.65 0.58
N ARG A 18 0.80 -6.98 1.04
CA ARG A 18 0.04 -7.35 2.25
C ARG A 18 -1.26 -8.10 1.93
N GLU A 19 -1.31 -8.80 0.80
CA GLU A 19 -2.50 -9.58 0.43
C GLU A 19 -2.88 -10.57 1.54
N GLY A 20 -4.13 -10.51 2.01
CA GLY A 20 -4.61 -11.35 3.09
C GLY A 20 -4.30 -10.82 4.50
N GLU A 21 -3.51 -9.76 4.64
CA GLU A 21 -3.22 -9.14 5.93
C GLU A 21 -4.24 -8.06 6.33
N PRO A 22 -4.35 -7.75 7.64
CA PRO A 22 -5.08 -6.59 8.14
C PRO A 22 -4.57 -5.28 7.54
N CYS A 23 -5.50 -4.38 7.23
CA CYS A 23 -5.17 -3.03 6.76
C CYS A 23 -4.47 -2.22 7.86
N LEU A 24 -3.37 -1.56 7.51
CA LEU A 24 -2.61 -0.69 8.43
C LEU A 24 -3.27 0.67 8.72
N THR A 25 -4.43 0.96 8.14
CA THR A 25 -5.12 2.23 8.41
C THR A 25 -5.73 2.17 9.81
N ASN A 26 -5.48 3.20 10.61
CA ASN A 26 -5.98 3.28 11.98
C ASN A 26 -7.52 3.16 11.99
N SER A 27 -8.05 2.34 12.91
CA SER A 27 -9.48 2.02 13.01
C SER A 27 -10.08 1.23 11.83
N CYS A 28 -9.26 0.70 10.92
CA CYS A 28 -9.73 -0.21 9.87
C CYS A 28 -9.56 -1.67 10.30
N VAL A 29 -10.65 -2.44 10.22
CA VAL A 29 -10.63 -3.92 10.39
C VAL A 29 -10.76 -4.65 9.05
N GLY A 30 -10.40 -3.97 7.96
CA GLY A 30 -10.43 -4.55 6.61
C GLY A 30 -9.22 -5.43 6.34
N ILE A 31 -9.37 -6.36 5.41
CA ILE A 31 -8.27 -7.16 4.87
C ILE A 31 -7.84 -6.56 3.53
N VAL A 32 -6.54 -6.47 3.30
CA VAL A 32 -5.99 -6.02 2.03
C VAL A 32 -6.22 -7.12 0.98
N LYS A 33 -6.84 -6.72 -0.12
CA LYS A 33 -7.14 -7.58 -1.27
C LYS A 33 -6.17 -7.29 -2.39
N ARG A 34 -5.85 -8.32 -3.16
CA ARG A 34 -5.15 -8.20 -4.43
C ARG A 34 -6.11 -8.51 -5.57
N ILE A 35 -6.05 -7.71 -6.62
CA ILE A 35 -6.70 -7.99 -7.90
C ILE A 35 -5.67 -7.86 -9.01
N THR A 36 -5.95 -8.45 -10.16
CA THR A 36 -5.20 -8.18 -11.39
C THR A 36 -5.99 -7.21 -12.25
N GLN A 37 -5.40 -6.07 -12.55
CA GLN A 37 -5.99 -5.06 -13.44
C GLN A 37 -5.03 -4.82 -14.60
N GLY A 38 -5.48 -5.13 -15.82
CA GLY A 38 -4.65 -4.95 -17.04
C GLY A 38 -3.31 -5.71 -16.98
N GLY A 39 -3.28 -6.89 -16.36
CA GLY A 39 -2.06 -7.70 -16.20
C GLY A 39 -1.12 -7.26 -15.07
N ARG A 40 -1.48 -6.23 -14.29
CA ARG A 40 -0.70 -5.80 -13.12
C ARG A 40 -1.41 -6.16 -11.82
N SER A 41 -0.65 -6.52 -10.79
CA SER A 41 -1.20 -6.75 -9.46
C SER A 41 -1.49 -5.41 -8.78
N THR A 42 -2.71 -5.24 -8.30
CA THR A 42 -3.17 -4.07 -7.55
C THR A 42 -3.59 -4.52 -6.15
N PHE A 43 -3.07 -3.88 -5.12
CA PHE A 43 -3.41 -4.15 -3.72
C PHE A 43 -4.23 -2.98 -3.18
N PHE A 44 -5.34 -3.28 -2.50
CA PHE A 44 -6.21 -2.25 -1.94
C PHE A 44 -7.00 -2.77 -0.74
N CYS A 45 -7.46 -1.86 0.11
CA CYS A 45 -8.42 -2.17 1.17
C CYS A 45 -9.81 -1.66 0.76
N SER A 46 -10.78 -2.55 0.57
CA SER A 46 -12.14 -2.18 0.14
C SER A 46 -12.94 -1.37 1.17
N LYS A 47 -12.43 -1.22 2.40
CA LYS A 47 -13.04 -0.34 3.42
C LYS A 47 -12.45 1.08 3.39
N CYS A 48 -11.17 1.22 3.01
CA CYS A 48 -10.48 2.52 3.04
C CYS A 48 -10.43 3.22 1.67
N GLN A 49 -10.33 2.45 0.59
CA GLN A 49 -10.37 2.98 -0.77
C GLN A 49 -11.78 2.82 -1.33
N ARG A 50 -12.38 3.94 -1.70
CA ARG A 50 -13.68 4.04 -2.37
C ARG A 50 -13.55 5.00 -3.54
#